data_AF-A0ABD5RYQ2-F1
#
_entry.id   AF-A0ABD5RYQ2-F1
#
_cell.length_a   1.000
_cell.length_b   1.000
_cell.length_c   1.000
_cell.angle_alpha   90.00
_cell.angle_beta   90.00
_cell.angle_gamma   90.00
#
_symmetry.space_group_name_H-M   'P 1'
#
loop_
_entity.id
_entity.type
_entity.pdbx_description
1 polymer ?
#
loop_
_entity_poly.entity_id
_entity_poly.type
_entity_poly.pdbx_seq_one_letter_code
_entity_poly.pdbx_strand_id
1 'polypeptide(L)' 'MSEPRIRKPTDRTCERCGREETWEDGNWRVVGEDGERRTGSLHCVHEWDIDGTFVPFEEPVGSDGSA' A
#
# COMPACT_ATOMS: atom_id res chain seq x y z
N MET A 1 28.10 2.15 -7.30
CA MET A 1 26.88 2.95 -7.12
C MET A 1 25.74 1.96 -7.02
N SER A 2 25.08 1.87 -5.88
CA SER A 2 23.91 1.00 -5.74
C SER A 2 22.76 1.63 -6.53
N GLU A 3 22.16 0.86 -7.42
CA GLU A 3 20.97 1.28 -8.16
C GLU A 3 19.81 1.51 -7.18
N PRO A 4 19.09 2.64 -7.30
CA PRO A 4 17.95 2.92 -6.43
C PRO A 4 16.87 1.86 -6.66
N ARG A 5 16.46 1.17 -5.58
CA ARG A 5 15.33 0.24 -5.63
C ARG A 5 14.05 1.01 -5.40
N ILE A 6 13.14 0.89 -6.37
CA ILE A 6 11.82 1.50 -6.32
C ILE A 6 10.86 0.47 -5.71
N ARG A 7 10.36 0.74 -4.50
CA ARG A 7 9.29 -0.04 -3.88
C ARG A 7 7.91 0.45 -4.33
N LYS A 8 6.94 -0.44 -4.29
CA LYS A 8 5.52 -0.18 -4.60
C LYS A 8 4.71 -0.29 -3.31
N PRO A 9 3.58 0.41 -3.18
CA PRO A 9 2.67 0.20 -2.06
C PRO A 9 2.15 -1.24 -2.10
N THR A 10 2.13 -1.89 -0.94
CA THR A 10 1.56 -3.24 -0.75
C THR A 10 0.18 -3.18 -0.14
N ASP A 11 -0.23 -2.04 0.40
CA ASP A 11 -1.47 -1.86 1.15
C ASP A 11 -2.08 -0.52 0.75
N ARG A 12 -3.42 -0.48 0.70
CA ARG A 12 -4.16 0.75 0.42
C ARG A 12 -5.55 0.71 1.05
N THR A 13 -6.09 1.89 1.33
CA THR A 13 -7.42 2.06 1.91
C THR A 13 -8.28 2.93 1.00
N CYS A 14 -9.54 2.58 0.84
CA CYS A 14 -10.50 3.41 0.11
C CYS A 14 -11.00 4.55 0.99
N GLU A 15 -10.65 5.80 0.66
CA GLU A 15 -11.04 7.00 1.41
C GLU A 15 -12.57 7.21 1.51
N ARG A 16 -13.36 6.56 0.64
CA ARG A 16 -14.83 6.71 0.67
C ARG A 16 -15.56 5.65 1.46
N CYS A 17 -15.10 4.40 1.44
CA CYS A 17 -15.80 3.30 2.09
C CYS A 17 -14.97 2.59 3.15
N GLY A 18 -13.73 3.04 3.40
CA GLY A 18 -12.83 2.51 4.41
C GLY A 18 -12.29 1.12 4.14
N ARG A 19 -12.61 0.49 2.98
CA ARG A 19 -12.15 -0.88 2.70
C ARG A 19 -10.63 -0.91 2.53
N GLU A 20 -10.01 -1.94 3.08
CA GLU A 20 -8.59 -2.21 2.97
C GLU A 20 -8.32 -3.23 1.86
N GLU A 21 -7.22 -3.01 1.13
CA GLU A 21 -6.76 -3.89 0.08
C GLU A 21 -5.26 -4.09 0.17
N THR A 22 -4.83 -5.35 0.06
CA THR A 22 -3.42 -5.74 0.07
C THR A 22 -3.03 -6.31 -1.31
N TRP A 23 -1.81 -6.05 -1.74
CA TRP A 23 -1.25 -6.58 -2.97
C TRP A 23 -0.73 -8.00 -2.74
N GLU A 24 -1.43 -8.99 -3.28
CA GLU A 24 -1.09 -10.41 -3.18
C GLU A 24 -1.17 -11.09 -4.55
N ASP A 25 -0.23 -11.97 -4.88
CA ASP A 25 -0.18 -12.71 -6.15
C ASP A 25 -0.31 -11.82 -7.41
N GLY A 26 0.26 -10.61 -7.36
CA GLY A 26 0.21 -9.67 -8.47
C GLY A 26 -1.14 -8.98 -8.66
N ASN A 27 -2.04 -9.05 -7.68
CA ASN A 27 -3.37 -8.45 -7.73
C ASN A 27 -3.73 -7.79 -6.40
N TRP A 28 -4.59 -6.77 -6.42
CA TRP A 28 -5.18 -6.22 -5.20
C TRP A 28 -6.27 -7.17 -4.68
N ARG A 29 -6.17 -7.57 -3.41
CA ARG A 29 -7.14 -8.40 -2.69
C ARG A 29 -7.82 -7.56 -1.62
N VAL A 30 -9.14 -7.60 -1.57
CA VAL A 30 -9.91 -6.97 -0.49
C VAL A 30 -9.69 -7.76 0.78
N VAL A 31 -9.18 -7.10 1.82
CA VAL A 31 -9.09 -7.66 3.16
C VAL A 31 -10.51 -7.74 3.72
N GLY A 32 -10.94 -8.94 4.09
CA GLY A 32 -12.25 -9.14 4.70
C GLY A 32 -12.18 -8.94 6.21
N GLU A 33 -12.96 -8.02 6.75
CA GLU A 33 -13.27 -7.99 8.19
C GLU A 33 -14.43 -8.97 8.46
N ASP A 34 -14.30 -9.81 9.48
CA ASP A 34 -15.34 -10.74 9.94
C ASP A 34 -15.90 -11.72 8.88
N GLY A 35 -15.09 -12.10 7.89
CA GLY A 35 -15.46 -13.07 6.87
C GLY A 35 -16.41 -12.56 5.77
N GLU A 36 -16.81 -11.28 5.82
CA GLU A 36 -17.62 -10.65 4.77
C GLU A 36 -16.71 -9.85 3.83
N ARG A 37 -16.64 -10.25 2.56
CA ARG A 37 -15.95 -9.44 1.55
C ARG A 37 -16.74 -8.15 1.34
N ARG A 38 -16.20 -7.02 1.79
CA ARG A 38 -16.76 -5.69 1.57
C ARG A 38 -16.74 -5.35 0.08
N THR A 39 -17.82 -5.67 -0.61
CA THR A 39 -18.05 -5.21 -1.97
C THR A 39 -18.07 -3.68 -1.93
N GLY A 40 -17.15 -3.03 -2.64
CA GLY A 40 -17.09 -1.57 -2.70
C GLY A 40 -18.35 -0.95 -3.32
N SER A 41 -18.49 0.36 -3.22
CA SER A 41 -19.53 1.13 -3.92
C SER A 41 -19.08 1.51 -5.34
N LEU A 42 -20.04 1.78 -6.23
CA LEU A 42 -19.77 2.32 -7.58
C LEU A 42 -18.95 3.62 -7.55
N HIS A 43 -18.97 4.32 -6.41
CA HIS A 43 -18.28 5.58 -6.20
C HIS A 43 -17.00 5.44 -5.37
N CYS A 44 -16.37 4.27 -5.26
CA CYS A 44 -15.10 4.15 -4.54
C CYS A 44 -14.00 5.01 -5.17
N VAL A 45 -13.19 5.64 -4.31
CA VAL A 45 -11.95 6.29 -4.70
C VAL A 45 -10.83 5.40 -4.20
N HIS A 46 -10.06 4.86 -5.14
CA HIS A 46 -8.91 4.01 -4.88
C HIS A 46 -7.66 4.77 -5.29
N GLU A 47 -7.06 5.44 -4.31
CA GLU A 47 -5.80 6.15 -4.48
C GLU A 47 -4.82 5.62 -3.45
N TRP A 48 -3.56 5.44 -3.84
CA TRP A 48 -2.56 4.75 -3.02
C TRP A 48 -1.62 5.71 -2.28
N ASP A 49 -1.65 7.00 -2.62
CA ASP A 49 -0.86 8.04 -1.96
C ASP A 49 -1.44 9.43 -2.23
N ILE A 50 -2.60 9.72 -1.63
CA ILE A 50 -3.29 11.00 -1.81
C ILE A 50 -2.57 12.18 -1.16
N ASP A 51 -1.85 11.90 -0.07
CA ASP A 51 -1.10 12.90 0.68
C ASP A 51 0.37 13.02 0.24
N GLY A 52 0.84 12.20 -0.71
CA GLY A 52 2.20 12.27 -1.22
C GLY A 52 3.28 11.80 -0.21
N THR A 53 2.89 11.01 0.78
CA THR A 53 3.76 10.57 1.89
C THR A 53 4.56 9.32 1.54
N PHE A 54 4.20 8.62 0.45
CA PHE A 54 4.90 7.43 0.04
C PHE A 54 6.27 7.76 -0.57
N VAL A 55 7.34 7.39 0.14
CA VAL A 55 8.71 7.46 -0.38
C VAL A 55 9.02 6.18 -1.16
N PRO A 56 9.19 6.23 -2.50
CA PRO A 56 9.35 5.03 -3.32
C PRO A 56 10.75 4.42 -3.25
N PHE A 57 11.71 5.02 -2.55
CA PHE A 57 13.09 4.55 -2.49
C PHE A 57 13.31 3.67 -1.25
N GLU A 58 13.93 2.50 -1.44
CA GLU A 58 14.47 1.72 -0.33
C GLU A 58 15.84 2.25 0.08
N GLU A 59 16.04 2.51 1.37
CA GLU A 59 17.37 2.82 1.90
C GLU A 59 18.25 1.57 1.78
N PRO A 60 19.51 1.71 1.34
CA PRO A 60 20.42 0.57 1.29
C PRO A 60 20.62 0.02 2.71
N VAL A 61 20.38 -1.29 2.89
CA VAL A 61 20.73 -2.00 4.13
C VAL A 61 22.24 -1.86 4.37
N GLY A 62 22.64 -0.89 5.20
CA GLY A 62 24.04 -0.56 5.40
C GLY A 62 24.34 0.83 5.93
N SER A 63 23.87 1.16 7.13
CA SER A 63 24.77 1.61 8.20
C SER A 63 24.01 1.66 9.52
N ASP A 64 24.48 0.81 10.43
CA ASP A 64 24.37 0.96 11.87
C ASP A 64 24.41 2.43 12.29
N GLY A 65 23.23 2.99 12.57
CA GLY A 65 23.07 4.22 13.31
C GLY A 65 22.98 3.91 14.80
N SER A 66 24.06 3.35 15.37
CA SER A 66 24.27 3.34 16.82
C SER A 66 24.40 4.79 17.28
N ALA A 67 23.41 5.27 18.03
CA ALA A 67 23.49 6.49 18.83
C ALA A 67 24.04 6.18 20.23
#